data_AF-A0A3D2UAB7-F1
#
_entry.id   AF-A0A3D2UAB7-F1
#
_cell.length_a   1.000
_cell.length_b   1.000
_cell.length_c   1.000
_cell.angle_alpha   90.00
_cell.angle_beta   90.00
_cell.angle_gamma   90.00
#
_symmetry.space_group_name_H-M   'P 1'
#
loop_
_entity.id
_entity.type
_entity.pdbx_description
1 polymer ?
#
loop_
_entity_poly.entity_id
_entity_poly.type
_entity_poly.pdbx_seq_one_letter_code
_entity_poly.pdbx_strand_id
1 'polypeptide(L)'
;CLRRHELNEGMLVTGMLLPLTLPPTIPLWQVALGTCFGVVIGKEVFGGSGRNFLNPALTARVFLYFNNATSMVGDQVWIAVDGHTAATPLGELAATDPQSAAELVGGWSWWDNFLGVTSGSMGETSTLACLFGAVVLVGAGIGSWRIMVSLAASATAWTLLLNLVGSDTNPLFVLPLEWHFVVGGFAFGTVFMATDPVSAAMTRTGQWYYGGLIGFMTILVRVVNPAFPEGIMLAILFGNVFAPLIDYFVLQANIKRRRQREGTHEP
;
A
#
# COMPACT_ATOMS: atom_id res chain seq x y z
N CYS A 1 8.94 13.60 24.43
CA CYS A 1 8.98 14.22 25.78
C CYS A 1 8.95 13.26 26.99
N LEU A 2 8.85 11.94 26.87
CA LEU A 2 9.03 11.01 28.03
C LEU A 2 10.44 10.36 28.11
N ARG A 3 11.14 10.22 26.97
CA ARG A 3 12.40 9.48 26.85
C ARG A 3 13.67 10.35 26.67
N ARG A 4 13.58 11.67 26.94
CA ARG A 4 14.69 12.65 26.84
C ARG A 4 15.62 12.48 25.61
N HIS A 5 15.06 12.23 24.43
CA HIS A 5 15.77 12.29 23.15
C HIS A 5 15.12 13.34 22.24
N GLU A 6 15.87 13.82 21.25
CA GLU A 6 15.42 14.83 20.30
C GLU A 6 14.29 14.32 19.41
N LEU A 7 13.42 15.24 18.97
CA LEU A 7 12.31 14.94 18.07
C LEU A 7 12.86 14.47 16.72
N ASN A 8 12.49 13.25 16.31
CA ASN A 8 12.94 12.68 15.05
C ASN A 8 12.02 13.11 13.90
N GLU A 9 12.62 13.57 12.80
CA GLU A 9 11.96 14.07 11.58
C GLU A 9 10.99 13.08 10.94
N GLY A 10 11.13 11.77 11.21
CA GLY A 10 10.20 10.76 10.69
C GLY A 10 8.74 10.96 11.09
N MET A 11 8.45 11.79 12.11
CA MET A 11 7.07 12.21 12.42
C MET A 11 6.47 13.13 11.35
N LEU A 12 7.29 13.98 10.71
CA LEU A 12 6.84 14.89 9.64
C LEU A 12 6.34 14.10 8.44
N VAL A 13 7.08 13.06 8.05
CA VAL A 13 6.70 12.20 6.93
C VAL A 13 5.38 11.47 7.22
N THR A 14 5.23 10.88 8.41
CA THR A 14 3.96 10.24 8.82
C THR A 14 2.80 11.25 8.84
N GLY A 15 3.05 12.46 9.33
CA GLY A 15 2.05 13.54 9.40
C GLY A 15 1.65 14.11 8.04
N MET A 16 2.50 14.00 7.02
CA MET A 16 2.17 14.38 5.65
C MET A 16 1.50 13.25 4.87
N LEU A 17 1.93 12.00 5.07
CA LEU A 17 1.39 10.84 4.36
C LEU A 17 -0.02 10.47 4.81
N LEU A 18 -0.33 10.56 6.10
CA LEU A 18 -1.64 10.15 6.60
C LEU A 18 -2.79 10.99 6.00
N PRO A 19 -2.77 12.34 6.01
CA PRO A 19 -3.84 13.15 5.41
C PRO A 19 -4.04 12.87 3.91
N LEU A 20 -2.95 12.60 3.18
CA LEU A 20 -2.99 12.26 1.76
C LEU A 20 -3.66 10.92 1.47
N THR A 21 -3.87 10.10 2.51
CA THR A 21 -4.46 8.77 2.44
C THR A 21 -5.86 8.71 3.02
N LEU A 22 -6.39 9.83 3.52
CA LEU A 22 -7.72 9.91 4.09
C LEU A 22 -8.69 10.59 3.12
N PRO A 23 -10.00 10.36 3.27
CA PRO A 23 -10.99 11.13 2.55
C PRO A 23 -10.97 12.61 2.98
N PRO A 24 -11.28 13.56 2.08
CA PRO A 24 -11.25 14.98 2.39
C PRO A 24 -12.32 15.43 3.40
N THR A 25 -13.41 14.66 3.54
CA THR A 25 -14.54 14.99 4.42
C THR A 25 -14.41 14.41 5.83
N ILE A 26 -13.33 13.68 6.13
CA ILE A 26 -13.16 13.03 7.43
C ILE A 26 -13.10 14.06 8.57
N PRO A 27 -13.85 13.86 9.68
CA PRO A 27 -13.78 14.76 10.82
C PRO A 27 -12.37 14.85 11.42
N LEU A 28 -11.89 16.07 11.68
CA LEU A 28 -10.53 16.32 12.19
C LEU A 28 -10.23 15.59 13.52
N TRP A 29 -11.24 15.37 14.35
CA TRP A 29 -11.07 14.63 15.61
C TRP A 29 -10.75 13.14 15.37
N GLN A 30 -11.31 12.53 14.31
CA GLN A 30 -10.97 11.17 13.92
C GLN A 30 -9.54 11.11 13.41
N VAL A 31 -9.12 12.07 12.58
CA VAL A 31 -7.72 12.17 12.13
C VAL A 31 -6.77 12.25 13.33
N ALA A 32 -7.09 13.07 14.33
CA ALA A 32 -6.31 13.17 15.55
C ALA A 32 -6.23 11.83 16.30
N LEU A 33 -7.36 11.13 16.49
CA LEU A 33 -7.38 9.82 17.12
C LEU A 33 -6.59 8.75 16.34
N GLY A 34 -6.74 8.72 15.02
CA GLY A 34 -6.00 7.81 14.16
C GLY A 34 -4.50 8.07 14.20
N THR A 35 -4.10 9.34 14.15
CA THR A 35 -2.69 9.74 14.28
C THR A 35 -2.13 9.34 15.64
N CYS A 36 -2.88 9.59 16.73
CA CYS A 36 -2.51 9.16 18.07
C CYS A 36 -2.31 7.64 18.12
N PHE A 37 -3.24 6.87 17.56
CA PHE A 37 -3.13 5.41 17.53
C PHE A 37 -1.91 4.95 16.72
N GLY A 38 -1.74 5.43 15.49
CA GLY A 38 -0.62 5.03 14.64
C GLY A 38 0.75 5.43 15.19
N VAL A 39 0.87 6.60 15.80
CA VAL A 39 2.14 7.05 16.41
C VAL A 39 2.41 6.32 17.72
N VAL A 40 1.43 6.22 18.62
CA VAL A 40 1.65 5.59 19.92
C VAL A 40 1.87 4.08 19.74
N ILE A 41 0.92 3.40 19.11
CA ILE A 41 0.95 1.94 18.95
C ILE A 41 1.92 1.54 17.84
N GLY A 42 1.85 2.16 16.67
CA GLY A 42 2.68 1.76 15.53
C GLY A 42 4.16 2.15 15.64
N LYS A 43 4.53 3.11 16.51
CA LYS A 43 5.90 3.63 16.58
C LYS A 43 6.49 3.74 17.99
N GLU A 44 5.84 4.45 18.91
CA GLU A 44 6.44 4.80 20.21
C GLU A 44 6.55 3.63 21.17
N VAL A 45 5.56 2.72 21.18
CA VAL A 45 5.58 1.49 22.00
C VAL A 45 6.82 0.65 21.69
N PHE A 46 7.24 0.59 20.43
CA PHE A 46 8.38 -0.22 19.98
C PHE A 46 9.74 0.46 20.11
N GLY A 47 9.78 1.69 20.62
CA GLY A 47 11.05 2.40 20.86
C GLY A 47 11.25 3.67 20.04
N GLY A 48 10.28 4.07 19.22
CA GLY A 48 10.36 5.28 18.39
C GLY A 48 10.87 5.03 16.98
N SER A 49 11.35 6.09 16.31
CA SER A 49 11.90 6.02 14.95
C SER A 49 13.06 5.02 14.85
N GLY A 50 13.03 4.15 13.84
CA GLY A 50 14.08 3.16 13.60
C GLY A 50 13.84 1.79 14.24
N ARG A 51 12.77 1.64 15.04
CA ARG A 51 12.38 0.37 15.68
C ARG A 51 10.94 -0.05 15.40
N ASN A 52 10.22 0.71 14.60
CA ASN A 52 8.87 0.37 14.18
C ASN A 52 8.91 -0.75 13.12
N PHE A 53 8.31 -1.89 13.45
CA PHE A 53 8.18 -2.99 12.48
C PHE A 53 6.99 -2.78 11.52
N LEU A 54 6.10 -1.83 11.79
CA LEU A 54 4.98 -1.45 10.92
C LEU A 54 5.14 0.00 10.46
N ASN A 55 4.58 0.30 9.29
CA ASN A 55 4.40 1.67 8.82
C ASN A 55 3.34 2.38 9.69
N PRO A 56 3.69 3.45 10.43
CA PRO A 56 2.79 4.12 11.37
C PRO A 56 1.60 4.83 10.69
N ALA A 57 1.80 5.37 9.49
CA ALA A 57 0.73 6.04 8.73
C ALA A 57 -0.32 5.01 8.27
N LEU A 58 0.12 3.86 7.76
CA LEU A 58 -0.79 2.77 7.40
C LEU A 58 -1.49 2.17 8.63
N THR A 59 -0.80 2.08 9.76
CA THR A 59 -1.39 1.64 11.03
C THR A 59 -2.52 2.58 11.47
N ALA A 60 -2.31 3.90 11.36
CA ALA A 60 -3.35 4.89 11.61
C ALA A 60 -4.53 4.75 10.65
N ARG A 61 -4.27 4.61 9.34
CA ARG A 61 -5.31 4.43 8.33
C ARG A 61 -6.13 3.17 8.58
N VAL A 62 -5.50 2.03 8.88
CA VAL A 62 -6.18 0.77 9.22
C VAL A 62 -7.07 0.91 10.44
N PHE A 63 -6.58 1.57 11.49
CA PHE A 63 -7.38 1.79 12.69
C PHE A 63 -8.63 2.61 12.38
N LEU A 64 -8.48 3.70 11.62
CA LEU A 64 -9.63 4.51 11.21
C LEU A 64 -10.57 3.72 10.30
N TYR A 65 -10.03 2.87 9.43
CA TYR A 65 -10.79 2.10 8.46
C TYR A 65 -11.73 1.10 9.15
N PHE A 66 -11.25 0.41 10.19
CA PHE A 66 -12.05 -0.57 10.93
C PHE A 66 -12.91 0.05 12.05
N ASN A 67 -12.47 1.16 12.65
CA ASN A 67 -13.22 1.81 13.74
C ASN A 67 -14.29 2.78 13.22
N ASN A 68 -13.96 3.56 12.18
CA ASN A 68 -14.82 4.62 11.63
C ASN A 68 -15.15 4.36 10.16
N ALA A 69 -15.62 3.15 9.84
CA ALA A 69 -15.89 2.71 8.47
C ALA A 69 -16.83 3.67 7.70
N THR A 70 -17.83 4.26 8.37
CA THR A 70 -18.79 5.19 7.75
C THR A 70 -18.14 6.48 7.24
N SER A 71 -17.03 6.92 7.84
CA SER A 71 -16.30 8.13 7.45
C SER A 71 -15.10 7.82 6.55
N MET A 72 -14.86 6.54 6.24
CA MET A 72 -13.72 6.07 5.44
C MET A 72 -14.12 5.32 4.18
N VAL A 73 -15.32 4.75 4.15
CA VAL A 73 -15.84 3.90 3.08
C VAL A 73 -17.17 4.46 2.63
N GLY A 74 -17.38 4.52 1.32
CA GLY A 74 -18.64 4.94 0.69
C GLY A 74 -18.47 6.05 -0.33
N ASP A 75 -19.50 6.24 -1.16
CA ASP A 75 -19.46 7.10 -2.35
C ASP A 75 -19.66 8.60 -2.05
N GLN A 76 -20.15 8.91 -0.85
CA GLN A 76 -20.42 10.29 -0.41
C GLN A 76 -19.19 10.94 0.23
N VAL A 77 -18.17 10.16 0.58
CA VAL A 77 -17.06 10.63 1.41
C VAL A 77 -16.01 11.40 0.57
N TRP A 78 -16.00 11.18 -0.75
CA TRP A 78 -14.96 11.69 -1.66
C TRP A 78 -15.27 13.07 -2.25
N ILE A 79 -16.52 13.54 -2.18
CA ILE A 79 -16.93 14.86 -2.68
C ILE A 79 -17.50 15.67 -1.51
N ALA A 80 -16.96 16.87 -1.29
CA ALA A 80 -17.37 17.76 -0.20
C ALA A 80 -18.66 18.56 -0.49
N VAL A 81 -19.31 18.29 -1.62
CA VAL A 81 -20.52 18.99 -2.08
C VAL A 81 -21.74 18.14 -1.72
N ASP A 82 -22.64 18.73 -0.94
CA ASP A 82 -23.87 18.07 -0.51
C ASP A 82 -24.74 17.69 -1.72
N GLY A 83 -25.26 16.46 -1.72
CA GLY A 83 -26.08 15.90 -2.80
C GLY A 83 -25.34 15.34 -4.03
N HIS A 84 -24.01 15.44 -4.09
CA HIS A 84 -23.20 14.80 -5.15
C HIS A 84 -22.45 13.58 -4.62
N THR A 85 -22.68 12.43 -5.23
CA THR A 85 -22.00 11.17 -4.89
C THR A 85 -21.11 10.74 -6.04
N ALA A 86 -19.88 10.34 -5.74
CA ALA A 86 -19.01 9.71 -6.72
C ALA A 86 -18.28 8.54 -6.09
N ALA A 87 -18.58 7.37 -6.62
CA ALA A 87 -17.87 6.15 -6.26
C ALA A 87 -16.42 6.25 -6.74
N THR A 88 -15.49 5.71 -5.96
CA THR A 88 -14.14 5.44 -6.48
C THR A 88 -14.25 4.38 -7.59
N PRO A 89 -13.41 4.40 -8.64
CA PRO A 89 -13.56 3.44 -9.73
C PRO A 89 -13.50 1.97 -9.26
N LEU A 90 -12.63 1.64 -8.30
CA LEU A 90 -12.60 0.29 -7.72
C LEU A 90 -13.83 -0.04 -6.86
N GLY A 91 -14.39 0.95 -6.16
CA GLY A 91 -15.62 0.77 -5.39
C GLY A 91 -16.84 0.56 -6.29
N GLU A 92 -16.93 1.35 -7.37
CA GLU A 92 -17.98 1.22 -8.38
C GLU A 92 -17.93 -0.16 -9.06
N LEU A 93 -16.74 -0.58 -9.48
CA LEU A 93 -16.54 -1.89 -10.08
C LEU A 93 -16.88 -3.04 -9.13
N ALA A 94 -16.52 -2.93 -7.84
CA ALA A 94 -16.83 -3.95 -6.84
C ALA A 94 -18.34 -4.09 -6.58
N ALA A 95 -19.12 -3.01 -6.77
CA ALA A 95 -20.57 -2.99 -6.60
C ALA A 95 -21.36 -3.33 -7.88
N THR A 96 -20.68 -3.43 -9.03
CA THR A 96 -21.31 -3.65 -10.33
C THR A 96 -21.54 -5.14 -10.59
N ASP A 97 -22.61 -5.46 -11.33
CA ASP A 97 -22.85 -6.84 -11.75
C ASP A 97 -21.71 -7.35 -12.65
N PRO A 98 -21.23 -8.60 -12.47
CA PRO A 98 -20.11 -9.15 -13.24
C PRO A 98 -20.28 -9.07 -14.77
N GLN A 99 -21.52 -9.05 -15.26
CA GLN A 99 -21.84 -9.01 -16.69
C GLN A 99 -21.65 -7.61 -17.30
N SER A 100 -21.86 -6.53 -16.54
CA SER A 100 -21.68 -5.14 -16.98
C SER A 100 -20.32 -4.55 -16.60
N ALA A 101 -19.54 -5.26 -15.78
CA ALA A 101 -18.20 -4.87 -15.35
C ALA A 101 -17.26 -4.50 -16.51
N ALA A 102 -17.27 -5.28 -17.60
CA ALA A 102 -16.44 -5.01 -18.78
C ALA A 102 -16.82 -3.70 -19.49
N GLU A 103 -18.12 -3.43 -19.59
CA GLU A 103 -18.64 -2.21 -20.23
C GLU A 103 -18.33 -0.97 -19.38
N LEU A 104 -18.46 -1.09 -18.06
CA LEU A 104 -18.11 -0.03 -17.11
C LEU A 104 -16.63 0.35 -17.25
N VAL A 105 -15.73 -0.63 -17.20
CA VAL A 105 -14.29 -0.39 -17.36
C VAL A 105 -13.97 0.19 -18.74
N GLY A 106 -14.67 -0.25 -19.79
CA GLY A 106 -14.54 0.31 -21.14
C GLY A 106 -15.00 1.76 -21.27
N GLY A 107 -15.89 2.23 -20.39
CA GLY A 107 -16.35 3.62 -20.34
C GLY A 107 -15.42 4.57 -19.59
N TRP A 108 -14.43 4.06 -18.86
CA TRP A 108 -13.49 4.89 -18.10
C TRP A 108 -12.44 5.53 -19.01
N SER A 109 -12.20 6.82 -18.78
CA SER A 109 -11.06 7.52 -19.37
C SER A 109 -9.77 7.15 -18.63
N TRP A 110 -8.86 6.48 -19.33
CA TRP A 110 -7.57 6.10 -18.78
C TRP A 110 -6.73 7.33 -18.38
N TRP A 111 -6.75 8.39 -19.20
CA TRP A 111 -6.01 9.62 -18.95
C TRP A 111 -6.51 10.39 -17.72
N ASP A 112 -7.82 10.41 -17.49
CA ASP A 112 -8.38 11.09 -16.32
C ASP A 112 -7.98 10.38 -15.03
N ASN A 113 -7.94 9.05 -15.03
CA ASN A 113 -7.45 8.27 -13.90
C ASN A 113 -5.93 8.39 -13.73
N PHE A 114 -5.16 8.45 -14.81
CA PHE A 114 -3.71 8.60 -14.74
C PHE A 114 -3.28 9.98 -14.21
N LEU A 115 -4.00 11.03 -14.59
CA LEU A 115 -3.78 12.40 -14.12
C LEU A 115 -4.37 12.63 -12.72
N GLY A 116 -5.39 11.87 -12.32
CA GLY A 116 -6.01 11.91 -11.00
C GLY A 116 -7.20 12.86 -10.89
N VAL A 117 -7.97 13.00 -11.97
CA VAL A 117 -9.23 13.78 -12.02
C VAL A 117 -10.42 12.94 -11.50
N THR A 118 -10.16 11.75 -10.96
CA THR A 118 -11.18 10.84 -10.43
C THR A 118 -11.34 10.97 -8.92
N SER A 119 -12.46 10.45 -8.41
CA SER A 119 -12.79 10.47 -6.99
C SER A 119 -11.97 9.44 -6.21
N GLY A 120 -11.38 9.88 -5.10
CA GLY A 120 -10.52 9.06 -4.24
C GLY A 120 -9.73 9.91 -3.25
N SER A 121 -8.79 9.28 -2.54
CA SER A 121 -7.92 10.01 -1.62
C SER A 121 -6.89 10.86 -2.38
N MET A 122 -6.61 12.08 -1.89
CA MET A 122 -5.80 13.09 -2.60
C MET A 122 -4.42 12.59 -3.04
N GLY A 123 -3.79 11.69 -2.28
CA GLY A 123 -2.49 11.10 -2.64
C GLY A 123 -2.58 9.93 -3.61
N GLU A 124 -3.74 9.27 -3.71
CA GLU A 124 -3.92 8.01 -4.44
C GLU A 124 -4.44 8.20 -5.85
N THR A 125 -5.17 9.30 -6.11
CA THR A 125 -5.82 9.52 -7.40
C THR A 125 -4.83 9.74 -8.55
N SER A 126 -3.70 10.43 -8.31
CA SER A 126 -2.76 10.78 -9.38
C SER A 126 -1.56 9.83 -9.47
N THR A 127 -1.62 8.89 -10.41
CA THR A 127 -0.51 7.98 -10.70
C THR A 127 0.71 8.74 -11.25
N LEU A 128 0.50 9.76 -12.07
CA LEU A 128 1.59 10.60 -12.61
C LEU A 128 2.38 11.30 -11.50
N ALA A 129 1.70 11.89 -10.51
CA ALA A 129 2.38 12.51 -9.37
C ALA A 129 3.16 11.49 -8.54
N CYS A 130 2.60 10.28 -8.36
CA CYS A 130 3.29 9.18 -7.69
C CYS A 130 4.55 8.73 -8.44
N LEU A 131 4.49 8.62 -9.76
CA LEU A 131 5.65 8.26 -10.59
C LEU A 131 6.75 9.32 -10.53
N PHE A 132 6.38 10.61 -10.54
CA PHE A 132 7.34 11.68 -10.31
C PHE A 132 8.01 11.55 -8.93
N GLY A 133 7.22 11.29 -7.89
CA GLY A 133 7.74 10.98 -6.55
C GLY A 133 8.69 9.78 -6.54
N ALA A 134 8.38 8.73 -7.30
CA ALA A 134 9.23 7.54 -7.43
C ALA A 134 10.60 7.88 -8.01
N VAL A 135 10.63 8.67 -9.09
CA VAL A 135 11.89 9.12 -9.71
C VAL A 135 12.72 9.93 -8.73
N VAL A 136 12.09 10.83 -7.98
CA VAL A 136 12.78 11.65 -6.96
C VAL A 136 13.33 10.77 -5.83
N LEU A 137 12.54 9.85 -5.28
CA LEU A 137 12.95 9.00 -4.16
C LEU A 137 14.04 7.99 -4.53
N VAL A 138 13.94 7.40 -5.73
CA VAL A 138 14.96 6.48 -6.25
C VAL A 138 16.23 7.24 -6.63
N GLY A 139 16.10 8.42 -7.25
CA GLY A 139 17.23 9.28 -7.60
C GLY A 139 17.98 9.81 -6.38
N ALA A 140 17.27 10.11 -5.29
CA ALA A 140 17.85 10.49 -4.00
C ALA A 140 18.47 9.31 -3.22
N GLY A 141 18.27 8.07 -3.68
CA GLY A 141 18.79 6.87 -3.02
C GLY A 141 18.08 6.49 -1.71
N ILE A 142 16.92 7.10 -1.43
CA ILE A 142 16.11 6.84 -0.22
C ILE A 142 15.16 5.67 -0.49
N GLY A 143 14.49 5.68 -1.65
CA GLY A 143 13.54 4.65 -2.06
C GLY A 143 14.23 3.48 -2.75
N SER A 144 13.88 2.24 -2.38
CA SER A 144 14.43 1.06 -3.02
C SER A 144 13.65 0.67 -4.29
N TRP A 145 14.29 0.85 -5.45
CA TRP A 145 13.71 0.44 -6.73
C TRP A 145 13.43 -1.08 -6.79
N ARG A 146 14.15 -1.88 -6.01
CA ARG A 146 13.99 -3.35 -5.94
C ARG A 146 12.63 -3.76 -5.39
N ILE A 147 12.15 -3.07 -4.35
CA ILE A 147 10.82 -3.32 -3.77
C ILE A 147 9.74 -2.88 -4.77
N MET A 148 9.91 -1.70 -5.39
CA MET A 148 8.94 -1.18 -6.36
C MET A 148 8.78 -2.14 -7.55
N VAL A 149 9.90 -2.59 -8.14
CA VAL A 149 9.90 -3.51 -9.28
C VAL A 149 9.39 -4.89 -8.89
N SER A 150 9.78 -5.44 -7.74
CA SER A 150 9.32 -6.76 -7.31
C SER A 150 7.82 -6.79 -7.01
N LEU A 151 7.29 -5.71 -6.42
CA LEU A 151 5.87 -5.52 -6.17
C LEU A 151 5.10 -5.41 -7.48
N ALA A 152 5.54 -4.56 -8.41
CA ALA A 152 4.89 -4.41 -9.72
C ALA A 152 4.93 -5.70 -10.56
N ALA A 153 6.06 -6.42 -10.53
CA ALA A 153 6.20 -7.69 -11.25
C ALA A 153 5.29 -8.78 -10.66
N SER A 154 5.20 -8.87 -9.34
CA SER A 154 4.29 -9.82 -8.67
C SER A 154 2.83 -9.47 -8.95
N ALA A 155 2.46 -8.19 -8.84
CA ALA A 155 1.11 -7.73 -9.18
C ALA A 155 0.75 -8.08 -10.63
N THR A 156 1.65 -7.80 -11.58
CA THR A 156 1.48 -8.19 -12.99
C THR A 156 1.23 -9.69 -13.15
N ALA A 157 2.08 -10.52 -12.56
CA ALA A 157 1.98 -11.97 -12.70
C ALA A 157 0.65 -12.51 -12.14
N TRP A 158 0.23 -12.03 -10.97
CA TRP A 158 -1.02 -12.47 -10.34
C TRP A 158 -2.27 -11.92 -11.02
N THR A 159 -2.25 -10.68 -11.52
CA THR A 159 -3.35 -10.14 -12.32
C THR A 159 -3.54 -10.93 -13.61
N LEU A 160 -2.45 -11.23 -14.34
CA LEU A 160 -2.54 -12.05 -15.55
C LEU A 160 -3.08 -13.45 -15.25
N LEU A 161 -2.65 -14.07 -14.14
CA LEU A 161 -3.17 -15.37 -13.72
C LEU A 161 -4.66 -15.30 -13.42
N LEU A 162 -5.12 -14.32 -12.63
CA LEU A 162 -6.54 -14.22 -12.26
C LEU A 162 -7.43 -13.86 -13.45
N ASN A 163 -6.96 -13.01 -14.37
CA ASN A 163 -7.69 -12.69 -15.60
C ASN A 163 -7.82 -13.92 -16.52
N LEU A 164 -6.86 -14.85 -16.49
CA LEU A 164 -6.95 -16.13 -17.21
C LEU A 164 -7.93 -17.11 -16.55
N VAL A 165 -8.01 -17.12 -15.22
CA VAL A 165 -8.97 -17.97 -14.49
C VAL A 165 -10.39 -17.44 -14.66
N GLY A 166 -10.56 -16.12 -14.59
CA GLY A 166 -11.86 -15.45 -14.64
C GLY A 166 -12.74 -15.78 -13.42
N SER A 167 -13.84 -15.05 -13.26
CA SER A 167 -14.89 -15.39 -12.30
C SER A 167 -16.22 -14.81 -12.75
N ASP A 168 -17.27 -15.63 -12.75
CA ASP A 168 -18.64 -15.19 -13.06
C ASP A 168 -19.32 -14.51 -11.86
N THR A 169 -18.73 -14.62 -10.66
CA THR A 169 -19.31 -14.10 -9.40
C THR A 169 -18.67 -12.80 -8.94
N ASN A 170 -17.50 -12.44 -9.46
CA ASN A 170 -16.75 -11.30 -8.99
C ASN A 170 -16.31 -10.40 -10.15
N PRO A 171 -16.83 -9.16 -10.22
CA PRO A 171 -16.58 -8.23 -11.33
C PRO A 171 -15.10 -7.80 -11.43
N LEU A 172 -14.33 -7.87 -10.34
CA LEU A 172 -12.95 -7.40 -10.29
C LEU A 172 -11.97 -8.29 -11.07
N PHE A 173 -12.38 -9.52 -11.42
CA PHE A 173 -11.59 -10.42 -12.28
C PHE A 173 -11.51 -9.97 -13.74
N VAL A 174 -12.38 -9.04 -14.15
CA VAL A 174 -12.39 -8.50 -15.52
C VAL A 174 -11.39 -7.35 -15.68
N LEU A 175 -10.91 -6.77 -14.58
CA LEU A 175 -10.07 -5.57 -14.61
C LEU A 175 -8.75 -5.85 -15.37
N PRO A 176 -8.47 -5.14 -16.48
CA PRO A 176 -7.22 -5.33 -17.21
C PRO A 176 -6.00 -4.91 -16.37
N LEU A 177 -4.83 -5.37 -16.83
CA LEU A 177 -3.57 -5.14 -16.12
C LEU A 177 -3.25 -3.66 -15.95
N GLU A 178 -3.40 -2.84 -17.00
CA GLU A 178 -3.07 -1.41 -16.92
C GLU A 178 -3.83 -0.68 -15.81
N TRP A 179 -5.08 -1.06 -15.57
CA TRP A 179 -5.94 -0.40 -14.59
C TRP A 179 -5.52 -0.66 -13.15
N HIS A 180 -4.88 -1.80 -12.87
CA HIS A 180 -4.37 -2.09 -11.52
C HIS A 180 -3.28 -1.12 -11.07
N PHE A 181 -2.50 -0.58 -12.02
CA PHE A 181 -1.42 0.37 -11.76
C PHE A 181 -1.90 1.81 -11.67
N VAL A 182 -3.00 2.13 -12.36
CA VAL A 182 -3.51 3.50 -12.52
C VAL A 182 -4.60 3.83 -11.50
N VAL A 183 -5.34 2.83 -11.05
CA VAL A 183 -6.50 3.04 -10.17
C VAL A 183 -6.18 2.68 -8.73
N GLY A 184 -6.63 3.56 -7.84
CA GLY A 184 -6.56 3.40 -6.40
C GLY A 184 -5.16 3.62 -5.84
N GLY A 185 -4.96 3.26 -4.58
CA GLY A 185 -3.73 3.49 -3.84
C GLY A 185 -2.53 2.66 -4.29
N PHE A 186 -2.58 1.91 -5.40
CA PHE A 186 -1.49 1.02 -5.80
C PHE A 186 -0.17 1.77 -6.03
N ALA A 187 -0.20 2.82 -6.86
CA ALA A 187 0.98 3.61 -7.18
C ALA A 187 1.51 4.33 -5.92
N PHE A 188 0.61 4.96 -5.16
CA PHE A 188 0.96 5.68 -3.94
C PHE A 188 1.57 4.76 -2.88
N GLY A 189 0.93 3.62 -2.59
CA GLY A 189 1.40 2.65 -1.61
C GLY A 189 2.74 2.02 -2.02
N THR A 190 2.93 1.74 -3.31
CA THR A 190 4.21 1.21 -3.83
C THR A 190 5.36 2.20 -3.63
N VAL A 191 5.12 3.48 -3.88
CA VAL A 191 6.18 4.50 -3.93
C VAL A 191 6.49 5.11 -2.56
N PHE A 192 5.47 5.40 -1.76
CA PHE A 192 5.64 6.17 -0.52
C PHE A 192 5.54 5.34 0.75
N MET A 193 4.97 4.13 0.69
CA MET A 193 4.67 3.34 1.89
C MET A 193 5.41 1.99 1.94
N ALA A 194 5.49 1.28 0.82
CA ALA A 194 6.20 0.00 0.72
C ALA A 194 7.72 0.18 0.75
N THR A 195 8.23 1.34 0.35
CA THR A 195 9.67 1.66 0.41
C THR A 195 10.07 2.42 1.67
N ASP A 196 9.29 2.33 2.74
CA ASP A 196 9.67 2.88 4.04
C ASP A 196 10.96 2.20 4.54
N PRO A 197 12.07 2.94 4.74
CA PRO A 197 13.37 2.35 5.06
C PRO A 197 13.43 1.67 6.43
N VAL A 198 12.46 1.89 7.31
CA VAL A 198 12.48 1.30 8.66
C VAL A 198 11.69 -0.01 8.74
N SER A 199 10.49 -0.06 8.14
CA SER A 199 9.61 -1.23 8.23
C SER A 199 9.82 -2.25 7.10
N ALA A 200 10.47 -1.87 6.01
CA ALA A 200 10.76 -2.77 4.89
C ALA A 200 11.94 -3.72 5.16
N ALA A 201 12.08 -4.75 4.31
CA ALA A 201 13.22 -5.66 4.35
C ALA A 201 14.55 -4.95 4.01
N MET A 202 15.57 -5.21 4.82
CA MET A 202 16.87 -4.55 4.76
C MET A 202 17.83 -5.24 3.78
N THR A 203 17.71 -6.55 3.58
CA THR A 203 18.62 -7.29 2.70
C THR A 203 18.27 -7.12 1.22
N ARG A 204 19.28 -6.98 0.35
CA ARG A 204 19.06 -6.80 -1.11
C ARG A 204 18.24 -7.90 -1.76
N THR A 205 18.40 -9.15 -1.30
CA THR A 205 17.60 -10.29 -1.76
C THR A 205 16.25 -10.35 -1.06
N GLY A 206 16.17 -9.98 0.23
CA GLY A 206 14.92 -9.89 0.96
C GLY A 206 13.94 -8.88 0.36
N GLN A 207 14.44 -7.75 -0.16
CA GLN A 207 13.63 -6.74 -0.86
C GLN A 207 12.85 -7.29 -2.06
N TRP A 208 13.38 -8.29 -2.77
CA TRP A 208 12.66 -8.94 -3.86
C TRP A 208 11.50 -9.80 -3.36
N TYR A 209 11.72 -10.59 -2.30
CA TYR A 209 10.67 -11.42 -1.70
C TYR A 209 9.61 -10.58 -0.98
N TYR A 210 10.04 -9.52 -0.29
CA TYR A 210 9.17 -8.60 0.43
C TYR A 210 8.20 -7.88 -0.52
N GLY A 211 8.71 -7.22 -1.56
CA GLY A 211 7.83 -6.56 -2.53
C GLY A 211 7.00 -7.57 -3.32
N GLY A 212 7.57 -8.75 -3.65
CA GLY A 212 6.82 -9.85 -4.26
C GLY A 212 5.62 -10.32 -3.43
N LEU A 213 5.80 -10.46 -2.10
CA LEU A 213 4.74 -10.81 -1.16
C LEU A 213 3.65 -9.74 -1.11
N ILE A 214 4.03 -8.46 -1.05
CA ILE A 214 3.09 -7.34 -1.04
C ILE A 214 2.29 -7.27 -2.35
N GLY A 215 2.96 -7.41 -3.49
CA GLY A 215 2.28 -7.39 -4.80
C GLY A 215 1.26 -8.52 -4.94
N PHE A 216 1.64 -9.72 -4.50
CA PHE A 216 0.72 -10.87 -4.44
C PHE A 216 -0.48 -10.59 -3.55
N MET A 217 -0.24 -10.18 -2.30
CA MET A 217 -1.30 -9.91 -1.33
C MET A 217 -2.21 -8.76 -1.78
N THR A 218 -1.66 -7.76 -2.47
CA THR A 218 -2.44 -6.63 -2.98
C THR A 218 -3.46 -7.10 -4.01
N ILE A 219 -3.05 -7.90 -4.99
CA ILE A 219 -3.95 -8.42 -6.02
C ILE A 219 -4.92 -9.44 -5.43
N LEU A 220 -4.45 -10.30 -4.53
CA LEU A 220 -5.30 -11.28 -3.86
C LEU A 220 -6.45 -10.59 -3.10
N VAL A 221 -6.13 -9.59 -2.27
CA VAL A 221 -7.16 -8.85 -1.53
C VAL A 221 -8.03 -8.04 -2.49
N ARG A 222 -7.44 -7.33 -3.45
CA ARG A 222 -8.17 -6.47 -4.39
C ARG A 222 -9.15 -7.25 -5.26
N VAL A 223 -8.77 -8.41 -5.78
CA VAL A 223 -9.57 -9.15 -6.77
C VAL A 223 -10.42 -10.23 -6.11
N VAL A 224 -9.90 -10.97 -5.12
CA VAL A 224 -10.63 -12.11 -4.53
C VAL A 224 -11.58 -11.67 -3.41
N ASN A 225 -11.31 -10.57 -2.71
CA ASN A 225 -12.14 -10.11 -1.60
C ASN A 225 -12.95 -8.85 -1.99
N PRO A 226 -14.28 -8.99 -2.24
CA PRO A 226 -15.12 -7.87 -2.65
C PRO A 226 -15.24 -6.75 -1.60
N ALA A 227 -14.97 -7.06 -0.32
CA ALA A 227 -15.13 -6.09 0.76
C ALA A 227 -14.04 -5.02 0.78
N PHE A 228 -12.86 -5.28 0.19
CA PHE A 228 -11.69 -4.40 0.27
C PHE A 228 -11.03 -4.17 -1.10
N PRO A 229 -11.65 -3.38 -2.00
CA PRO A 229 -11.09 -3.06 -3.31
C PRO A 229 -9.71 -2.37 -3.26
N GLU A 230 -9.45 -1.61 -2.21
CA GLU A 230 -8.18 -0.93 -1.89
C GLU A 230 -7.22 -1.85 -1.09
N GLY A 231 -6.83 -2.99 -1.67
CA GLY A 231 -6.08 -4.06 -0.97
C GLY A 231 -4.65 -3.74 -0.52
N ILE A 232 -4.05 -2.63 -0.98
CA ILE A 232 -2.60 -2.36 -0.80
C ILE A 232 -2.21 -2.04 0.64
N MET A 233 -3.04 -1.31 1.39
CA MET A 233 -2.75 -0.94 2.78
C MET A 233 -2.54 -2.19 3.65
N LEU A 234 -3.46 -3.15 3.56
CA LEU A 234 -3.40 -4.40 4.31
C LEU A 234 -2.23 -5.27 3.83
N ALA A 235 -1.97 -5.30 2.52
CA ALA A 235 -0.86 -6.04 1.95
C ALA A 235 0.50 -5.53 2.43
N ILE A 236 0.71 -4.21 2.51
CA ILE A 236 1.97 -3.63 3.02
C ILE A 236 2.15 -3.94 4.50
N LEU A 237 1.11 -3.79 5.33
CA LEU A 237 1.21 -4.12 6.76
C LEU A 237 1.48 -5.61 6.98
N PHE A 238 0.87 -6.48 6.17
CA PHE A 238 1.20 -7.90 6.17
C PHE A 238 2.67 -8.10 5.79
N GLY A 239 3.15 -7.51 4.69
CA GLY A 239 4.55 -7.58 4.29
C GLY A 239 5.52 -7.13 5.38
N ASN A 240 5.19 -6.05 6.10
CA ASN A 240 5.98 -5.50 7.21
C ASN A 240 6.14 -6.51 8.36
N VAL A 241 5.10 -7.26 8.70
CA VAL A 241 5.18 -8.33 9.71
C VAL A 241 6.13 -9.45 9.27
N PHE A 242 6.15 -9.76 7.97
CA PHE A 242 7.02 -10.80 7.41
C PHE A 242 8.44 -10.32 7.06
N ALA A 243 8.71 -9.01 7.03
CA ALA A 243 10.01 -8.46 6.65
C ALA A 243 11.17 -9.01 7.53
N PRO A 244 11.07 -9.05 8.88
CA PRO A 244 12.12 -9.62 9.72
C PRO A 244 12.36 -11.11 9.47
N LEU A 245 11.29 -11.86 9.18
CA LEU A 245 11.38 -13.29 8.88
C LEU A 245 12.09 -13.54 7.54
N ILE A 246 11.76 -12.75 6.53
CA ILE A 246 12.42 -12.79 5.21
C ILE A 246 13.92 -12.50 5.36
N ASP A 247 14.27 -11.44 6.09
CA ASP A 247 15.66 -11.07 6.32
C ASP A 247 16.41 -12.14 7.12
N TYR A 248 15.78 -12.75 8.13
CA TYR A 248 16.37 -13.84 8.89
C TYR A 248 16.78 -15.02 7.98
N PHE A 249 15.86 -15.49 7.13
CA PHE A 249 16.17 -16.59 6.20
C PHE A 249 17.26 -16.23 5.20
N VAL A 250 17.24 -15.03 4.66
CA VAL A 250 18.27 -14.54 3.73
C VAL A 250 19.64 -14.48 4.41
N LEU A 251 19.71 -13.96 5.64
CA LEU A 251 20.96 -13.86 6.39
C LEU A 251 21.52 -15.24 6.71
N GLN A 252 20.68 -16.18 7.18
CA GLN A 252 21.09 -17.55 7.46
C GLN A 252 21.62 -18.26 6.20
N ALA A 253 20.94 -18.09 5.06
CA ALA A 253 21.41 -18.64 3.78
C ALA A 253 22.78 -18.07 3.38
N ASN A 254 23.00 -16.77 3.58
CA ASN A 254 24.28 -16.13 3.31
C ASN A 254 25.39 -16.61 4.27
N ILE A 255 25.10 -16.76 5.56
CA ILE A 255 26.04 -17.30 6.55
C ILE A 255 26.44 -18.73 6.18
N LYS A 256 25.47 -19.58 5.85
CA LYS A 256 25.72 -20.97 5.41
C LYS A 256 26.61 -21.03 4.17
N ARG A 257 26.34 -20.19 3.16
CA ARG A 257 27.16 -20.10 1.95
C ARG A 257 28.58 -19.60 2.22
N ARG A 258 28.77 -18.69 3.20
CA ARG A 258 30.11 -18.23 3.61
C ARG A 258 30.89 -19.34 4.31
N ARG A 259 30.29 -20.03 5.28
CA ARG A 259 30.90 -21.18 5.98
C ARG A 259 31.36 -22.28 5.01
N GLN A 260 30.55 -22.58 3.99
CA GLN A 260 30.91 -23.55 2.95
C GLN A 260 32.13 -23.14 2.11
N ARG A 261 32.37 -21.84 1.92
CA ARG A 261 33.55 -21.33 1.19
C ARG A 261 34.81 -21.33 2.05
N GLU A 262 34.65 -21.09 3.35
CA GLU A 262 35.76 -21.00 4.31
C GLU A 262 36.17 -22.37 4.87
N GLY A 263 35.46 -23.45 4.51
CA GLY A 263 35.80 -24.82 4.94
C GLY A 263 35.64 -25.07 6.45
N THR A 264 35.06 -24.13 7.19
CA THR A 264 34.79 -24.25 8.62
C THR A 264 33.50 -25.04 8.82
N HIS A 265 33.63 -26.37 8.87
CA HIS A 265 32.61 -27.25 9.40
C HIS A 265 32.80 -27.31 10.92
N GLU A 266 31.87 -26.73 11.67
CA GLU A 266 31.76 -27.07 13.10
C GLU A 266 31.26 -28.53 13.22
N PRO A 267 31.75 -29.30 14.22
CA PRO A 267 31.30 -30.66 14.48
C PRO A 267 29.80 -30.75 14.82
#